data_AF-A0A3B9MRP7-F1
#
_entry.id   AF-A0A3B9MRP7-F1
#
_cell.length_a   1.000
_cell.length_b   1.000
_cell.length_c   1.000
_cell.angle_alpha   90.00
_cell.angle_beta   90.00
_cell.angle_gamma   90.00
#
_symmetry.space_group_name_H-M   'P 1'
#
loop_
_entity.id
_entity.type
_entity.pdbx_description
1 polymer ?
#
loop_
_entity_poly.entity_id
_entity_poly.type
_entity_poly.pdbx_seq_one_letter_code
_entity_poly.pdbx_strand_id
1 'polypeptide(L)'
;GWALAYYSWYNNISFKRINEVIPFSEVVTMYDPLHEADIMKVVVELDRIMEERDTSRLARLRAYANLTQKGLAEKSNVSVRMIEQYEQGTKDINKASADTVFRLSRALNCSMEDLRKF
;
A
#
# COMPACT_ATOMS: atom_id res chain seq x y z
N GLY A 1 6.01 21.93 5.38
CA GLY A 1 7.49 21.88 5.29
C GLY A 1 8.09 21.09 6.43
N TRP A 2 8.08 21.64 7.65
CA TRP A 2 8.72 21.04 8.82
C TRP A 2 8.09 19.70 9.26
N ALA A 3 6.76 19.60 9.31
CA ALA A 3 6.10 18.38 9.78
C ALA A 3 6.39 17.13 8.91
N LEU A 4 6.47 17.30 7.60
CA LEU A 4 6.84 16.22 6.68
C LEU A 4 8.32 15.83 6.81
N ALA A 5 9.20 16.81 7.04
CA ALA A 5 10.61 16.53 7.30
C ALA A 5 10.79 15.79 8.63
N TYR A 6 10.04 16.17 9.66
CA TYR A 6 9.99 15.46 10.94
C TYR A 6 9.49 14.03 10.76
N TYR A 7 8.39 13.82 10.03
CA TYR A 7 7.85 12.50 9.74
C TYR A 7 8.85 11.61 8.99
N SER A 8 9.49 12.16 7.95
CA SER A 8 10.53 11.46 7.17
C SER A 8 11.71 11.01 8.05
N TRP A 9 12.18 11.89 8.95
CA TRP A 9 13.24 11.57 9.90
C TRP A 9 12.79 10.55 10.97
N TYR A 10 11.63 10.76 11.58
CA TYR A 10 11.10 9.94 12.67
C TYR A 10 10.85 8.48 12.22
N ASN A 11 10.27 8.29 11.03
CA ASN A 11 9.96 6.97 10.48
C ASN A 11 11.04 6.42 9.54
N ASN A 12 12.12 7.18 9.28
CA ASN A 12 13.17 6.82 8.33
C ASN A 12 12.63 6.47 6.91
N ILE A 13 11.63 7.22 6.43
CA ILE A 13 10.99 7.04 5.12
C ILE A 13 11.38 8.19 4.19
N SER A 14 11.73 7.88 2.94
CA SER A 14 12.09 8.91 1.95
C SER A 14 10.89 9.79 1.55
N PHE A 15 11.14 11.07 1.26
CA PHE A 15 10.11 11.97 0.72
C PHE A 15 9.45 11.45 -0.56
N LYS A 16 10.22 10.75 -1.42
CA LYS A 16 9.67 10.11 -2.62
C LYS A 16 8.57 9.12 -2.26
N ARG A 17 8.85 8.23 -1.30
CA ARG A 17 7.89 7.21 -0.86
C ARG A 17 6.66 7.82 -0.20
N ILE A 18 6.85 8.86 0.63
CA ILE A 18 5.72 9.56 1.24
C ILE A 18 4.86 10.21 0.14
N ASN A 19 5.48 10.90 -0.82
CA ASN A 19 4.76 11.58 -1.91
C ASN A 19 4.05 10.63 -2.90
N GLU A 20 4.53 9.39 -3.05
CA GLU A 20 3.84 8.35 -3.82
C GLU A 20 2.50 7.93 -3.18
N VAL A 21 2.37 8.08 -1.86
CA VAL A 21 1.21 7.62 -1.08
C VAL A 21 0.32 8.78 -0.64
N ILE A 22 0.95 9.90 -0.26
CA ILE A 22 0.33 11.14 0.21
C ILE A 22 0.97 12.29 -0.58
N PRO A 23 0.35 12.72 -1.69
CA PRO A 23 0.88 13.80 -2.50
C PRO A 23 1.11 15.07 -1.68
N PHE A 24 2.19 15.80 -1.97
CA PHE A 24 2.52 17.05 -1.27
C PHE A 24 1.36 18.05 -1.20
N SER A 25 0.53 18.13 -2.25
CA SER A 25 -0.64 18.99 -2.30
C SER A 25 -1.63 18.70 -1.17
N GLU A 26 -1.79 17.43 -0.80
CA GLU A 26 -2.68 16.98 0.27
C GLU A 26 -2.10 17.26 1.66
N VAL A 27 -0.78 17.03 1.82
CA VAL A 27 -0.05 17.40 3.05
C VAL A 27 -0.19 18.90 3.36
N VAL A 28 -0.22 19.76 2.33
CA VAL A 28 -0.45 21.21 2.49
C VAL A 28 -1.86 21.52 2.97
N THR A 29 -2.89 20.78 2.51
CA THR A 29 -4.27 20.99 2.98
C THR A 29 -4.48 20.60 4.46
N MET A 30 -3.62 19.75 5.01
CA MET A 30 -3.65 19.33 6.41
C MET A 30 -3.01 20.37 7.36
N TYR A 31 -2.50 21.48 6.83
CA TYR A 31 -1.73 22.47 7.60
C TYR A 31 -2.59 23.30 8.57
N ASP A 32 -3.78 23.74 8.16
CA ASP A 32 -4.69 24.53 9.01
C ASP A 32 -5.14 23.80 10.29
N PRO A 33 -5.49 22.49 10.28
CA PRO A 33 -5.84 21.78 11.52
C PRO A 33 -4.65 21.33 12.38
N LEU A 34 -3.40 21.40 11.89
CA LEU A 34 -2.25 20.76 12.56
C LEU A 34 -1.14 21.72 13.03
N HIS A 35 -1.20 23.02 12.70
CA HIS A 35 -0.17 23.97 13.13
C HIS A 35 -0.23 24.33 14.63
N GLU A 36 -1.38 24.14 15.28
CA GLU A 36 -1.53 24.23 16.75
C GLU A 36 -1.45 22.87 17.46
N ALA A 37 -1.43 21.77 16.70
CA ALA A 37 -1.40 20.41 17.23
C ALA A 37 0.03 19.96 17.56
N ASP A 38 0.16 19.09 18.56
CA ASP A 38 1.40 18.35 18.82
C ASP A 38 1.85 17.66 17.52
N ILE A 39 3.13 17.83 17.15
CA ILE A 39 3.76 17.23 15.98
C ILE A 39 3.53 15.70 15.93
N MET A 40 3.38 15.04 17.07
CA MET A 40 3.07 13.61 17.15
C MET A 40 1.68 13.26 16.61
N LYS A 41 0.70 14.17 16.67
CA LYS A 41 -0.61 13.96 16.03
C LYS A 41 -0.48 13.91 14.51
N VAL A 42 0.42 14.73 13.94
CA VAL A 42 0.74 14.67 12.51
C VAL A 42 1.33 13.32 12.17
N VAL A 43 2.26 12.81 12.99
CA VAL A 43 2.88 11.50 12.78
C VAL A 43 1.84 10.38 12.79
N VAL A 44 0.96 10.36 13.80
CA VAL A 44 -0.11 9.35 13.91
C VAL A 44 -1.05 9.36 12.71
N GLU A 45 -1.46 10.55 12.25
CA GLU A 45 -2.36 10.66 11.11
C GLU A 45 -1.68 10.27 9.80
N LEU A 46 -0.43 10.68 9.60
CA LEU A 46 0.34 10.28 8.42
C LEU A 46 0.63 8.77 8.43
N ASP A 47 0.92 8.16 9.58
CA ASP A 47 1.07 6.70 9.70
C ASP A 47 -0.22 5.97 9.31
N ARG A 48 -1.37 6.43 9.82
CA ARG A 48 -2.68 5.89 9.45
C ARG A 48 -2.90 5.93 7.94
N ILE A 49 -2.67 7.09 7.33
CA ILE A 49 -2.86 7.27 5.89
C ILE A 49 -1.86 6.43 5.09
N MET A 50 -0.59 6.38 5.52
CA MET A 50 0.45 5.57 4.90
C MET A 50 0.09 4.08 4.94
N GLU A 51 -0.47 3.59 6.04
CA GLU A 51 -0.92 2.21 6.19
C GLU A 51 -2.15 1.91 5.34
N GLU A 52 -3.15 2.81 5.32
CA GLU A 52 -4.37 2.67 4.52
C GLU A 52 -4.10 2.71 3.02
N ARG A 53 -3.12 3.51 2.60
CA ARG A 53 -2.80 3.75 1.19
C ARG A 53 -1.54 3.04 0.71
N ASP A 54 -0.91 2.24 1.57
CA ASP A 54 0.20 1.38 1.15
C ASP A 54 -0.34 0.40 0.11
N THR A 55 -0.15 0.76 -1.17
CA THR A 55 -0.48 -0.08 -2.30
C THR A 55 0.18 -1.42 -2.07
N SER A 56 -0.64 -2.44 -1.79
CA SER A 56 -0.13 -3.76 -1.48
C SER A 56 0.89 -4.20 -2.54
N ARG A 57 1.86 -5.02 -2.12
CA ARG A 57 2.81 -5.63 -3.04
C ARG A 57 2.10 -6.31 -4.22
N LEU A 58 0.92 -6.90 -3.96
CA LEU A 58 0.05 -7.48 -4.97
C LEU A 58 -0.45 -6.44 -5.99
N ALA A 59 -0.95 -5.28 -5.55
CA ALA A 59 -1.43 -4.21 -6.43
C ALA A 59 -0.31 -3.68 -7.34
N ARG A 60 0.90 -3.53 -6.78
CA ARG A 60 2.09 -3.11 -7.55
C ARG A 60 2.47 -4.15 -8.60
N LEU A 61 2.58 -5.42 -8.22
CA LEU A 61 2.89 -6.52 -9.15
C LEU A 61 1.83 -6.66 -10.23
N ARG A 62 0.54 -6.49 -9.88
CA ARG A 62 -0.55 -6.47 -10.84
C ARG A 62 -0.41 -5.34 -11.86
N ALA A 63 -0.07 -4.13 -11.41
CA ALA A 63 0.16 -2.99 -12.29
C ALA A 63 1.37 -3.24 -13.22
N TYR A 64 2.48 -3.79 -12.71
CA TYR A 64 3.63 -4.19 -13.54
C TYR A 64 3.29 -5.25 -14.59
N ALA A 65 2.37 -6.16 -14.27
CA ALA A 65 1.84 -7.15 -15.20
C ALA A 65 0.81 -6.59 -16.20
N ASN A 66 0.49 -5.29 -16.14
CA ASN A 66 -0.54 -4.61 -16.94
C ASN A 66 -1.94 -5.27 -16.80
N LEU A 67 -2.29 -5.73 -15.60
CA LEU A 67 -3.57 -6.37 -15.32
C LEU A 67 -4.51 -5.46 -14.54
N THR A 68 -5.80 -5.48 -14.87
CA THR A 68 -6.86 -4.99 -13.97
C THR A 68 -7.12 -6.01 -12.87
N GLN A 69 -7.81 -5.64 -11.79
CA GLN A 69 -8.22 -6.62 -10.76
C GLN A 69 -9.04 -7.77 -11.37
N LYS A 70 -9.92 -7.45 -12.33
CA LYS A 70 -10.66 -8.45 -13.12
C LYS A 70 -9.75 -9.32 -13.97
N GLY A 71 -8.78 -8.74 -14.67
CA GLY A 71 -7.82 -9.50 -15.49
C GLY A 71 -6.93 -10.44 -14.65
N LEU A 72 -6.53 -10.01 -13.46
CA LEU A 72 -5.82 -10.89 -12.52
C LEU A 72 -6.73 -12.00 -11.99
N ALA A 73 -8.00 -11.69 -11.69
CA ALA A 73 -8.98 -12.67 -11.24
C ALA A 73 -9.18 -13.78 -12.27
N GLU A 74 -9.36 -13.41 -13.53
CA GLU A 74 -9.53 -14.34 -14.65
C GLU A 74 -8.29 -15.22 -14.85
N LYS A 75 -7.09 -14.65 -14.80
CA LYS A 75 -5.84 -15.42 -14.97
C LYS A 75 -5.50 -16.33 -13.80
N SER A 76 -5.77 -15.91 -12.57
CA SER A 76 -5.42 -16.66 -11.35
C SER A 76 -6.54 -17.58 -10.86
N ASN A 77 -7.75 -17.47 -11.42
CA ASN A 77 -8.94 -18.15 -10.93
C ASN A 77 -9.20 -17.85 -9.43
N VAL A 78 -8.91 -16.62 -9.01
CA VAL A 78 -9.20 -16.05 -7.69
C VAL A 78 -10.28 -14.99 -7.87
N SER A 79 -11.25 -14.87 -6.97
CA SER A 79 -12.33 -13.88 -7.15
C SER A 79 -11.81 -12.44 -7.08
N VAL A 80 -12.42 -11.55 -7.88
CA VAL A 80 -12.10 -10.11 -7.89
C VAL A 80 -12.17 -9.52 -6.49
N ARG A 81 -13.21 -9.88 -5.72
CA ARG A 81 -13.39 -9.46 -4.32
C ARG A 81 -12.20 -9.88 -3.44
N MET A 82 -11.66 -11.07 -3.64
CA MET A 82 -10.55 -11.55 -2.83
C MET A 82 -9.25 -10.80 -3.19
N ILE A 83 -9.02 -10.53 -4.48
CA ILE A 83 -7.91 -9.68 -4.94
C ILE A 83 -8.03 -8.28 -4.34
N GLU A 84 -9.21 -7.66 -4.42
CA GLU A 84 -9.47 -6.35 -3.82
C GLU A 84 -9.17 -6.34 -2.31
N GLN A 85 -9.62 -7.36 -1.57
CA GLN A 85 -9.36 -7.47 -0.14
C GLN A 85 -7.88 -7.61 0.20
N TYR A 86 -7.12 -8.38 -0.59
CA TYR A 86 -5.66 -8.45 -0.44
C TYR A 86 -4.99 -7.12 -0.79
N GLU A 87 -5.51 -6.41 -1.81
CA GLU A 87 -4.95 -5.14 -2.23
C GLU A 87 -5.18 -4.00 -1.24
N GLN A 88 -6.33 -4.00 -0.57
CA GLN A 88 -6.73 -3.07 0.48
C GLN A 88 -6.19 -3.46 1.88
N GLY A 89 -5.50 -4.59 2.02
CA GLY A 89 -4.99 -5.07 3.30
C GLY A 89 -6.04 -5.60 4.28
N THR A 90 -7.33 -5.61 3.91
CA THR A 90 -8.41 -6.20 4.74
C THR A 90 -8.27 -7.72 4.87
N LYS A 91 -7.63 -8.37 3.90
CA LYS A 91 -7.10 -9.73 4.05
C LYS A 91 -5.59 -9.74 3.99
N ASP A 92 -5.01 -10.50 4.91
CA ASP A 92 -3.59 -10.79 4.92
C ASP A 92 -3.25 -11.87 3.88
N ILE A 93 -2.50 -11.48 2.85
CA ILE A 93 -2.03 -12.39 1.80
C ILE A 93 -1.09 -13.47 2.35
N ASN A 94 -0.38 -13.20 3.47
CA ASN A 94 0.47 -14.20 4.13
C ASN A 94 -0.34 -15.33 4.78
N LYS A 95 -1.65 -15.12 5.00
CA LYS A 95 -2.60 -16.11 5.51
C LYS A 95 -3.44 -16.76 4.41
N ALA A 96 -3.24 -16.40 3.15
CA ALA A 96 -3.90 -17.05 2.03
C ALA A 96 -3.44 -18.52 1.91
N SER A 97 -4.28 -19.39 1.34
CA SER A 97 -3.87 -20.77 1.07
C SER A 97 -2.69 -20.80 0.09
N ALA A 98 -1.79 -21.77 0.24
CA ALA A 98 -0.64 -21.92 -0.64
C ALA A 98 -1.05 -22.02 -2.13
N ASP A 99 -2.18 -22.69 -2.42
CA ASP A 99 -2.75 -22.76 -3.78
C ASP A 99 -3.17 -21.38 -4.30
N THR A 100 -3.79 -20.52 -3.47
CA THR A 100 -4.15 -19.14 -3.86
C THR A 100 -2.89 -18.34 -4.21
N VAL A 101 -1.88 -18.40 -3.34
CA VAL A 101 -0.61 -17.67 -3.55
C VAL A 101 0.11 -18.18 -4.81
N PHE A 102 0.12 -19.50 -5.04
CA PHE A 102 0.69 -20.10 -6.25
C PHE A 102 0.01 -19.60 -7.53
N ARG A 103 -1.32 -19.59 -7.56
CA ARG A 103 -2.07 -19.14 -8.75
C ARG A 103 -1.85 -17.66 -9.04
N LEU A 104 -1.83 -16.83 -7.99
CA LEU A 104 -1.51 -15.41 -8.13
C LEU A 104 -0.08 -15.23 -8.64
N SER A 105 0.89 -15.97 -8.12
CA SER A 105 2.30 -15.84 -8.51
C SER A 105 2.50 -16.24 -9.99
N ARG A 106 1.83 -17.31 -10.43
CA ARG A 106 1.81 -17.74 -11.84
C ARG A 106 1.14 -16.73 -12.76
N ALA A 107 0.01 -16.16 -12.36
CA ALA A 107 -0.68 -15.13 -13.16
C ALA A 107 0.14 -13.83 -13.30
N LEU A 108 0.96 -13.51 -12.30
CA LEU A 108 1.81 -12.33 -12.23
C LEU A 108 3.26 -12.57 -12.71
N ASN A 109 3.60 -13.80 -13.09
CA ASN A 109 4.94 -14.22 -13.48
C ASN A 109 6.02 -13.86 -12.44
N CYS A 110 5.72 -14.13 -11.16
CA CYS A 110 6.62 -13.89 -10.02
C CYS A 110 6.70 -15.12 -9.11
N SER A 111 7.63 -15.09 -8.14
CA SER A 111 7.73 -16.13 -7.12
C SER A 111 6.65 -15.96 -6.04
N MET A 112 6.41 -16.97 -5.21
CA MET A 112 5.45 -16.83 -4.11
C MET A 112 5.97 -15.87 -3.04
N GLU A 113 7.29 -15.87 -2.84
CA GLU A 113 8.04 -14.99 -1.96
C GLU A 113 7.89 -13.52 -2.39
N ASP A 114 7.67 -13.28 -3.68
CA ASP A 114 7.36 -11.95 -4.19
C ASP A 114 6.00 -11.42 -3.79
N LEU A 115 5.07 -12.28 -3.34
CA LEU A 115 3.75 -11.86 -2.90
C LEU A 115 3.66 -11.61 -1.40
N ARG A 116 4.62 -12.13 -0.62
CA ARG A 116 4.60 -12.03 0.84
C ARG A 116 5.06 -10.64 1.30
N LYS A 117 4.37 -10.10 2.30
CA LYS A 117 4.86 -8.96 3.10
C LYS A 117 5.78 -9.55 4.18
N PHE A 118 7.04 -9.12 4.22
CA PHE A 118 7.97 -9.42 5.31
C PHE A 118 7.82 -8.39 6.42
#